data_AF-A0A955PS69-F1
#
_entry.id   AF-A0A955PS69-F1
#
_cell.length_a   1.000
_cell.length_b   1.000
_cell.length_c   1.000
_cell.angle_alpha   90.00
_cell.angle_beta   90.00
_cell.angle_gamma   90.00
#
_symmetry.space_group_name_H-M   'P 1'
#
loop_
_entity.id
_entity.type
_entity.pdbx_description
1 polymer ?
#
loop_
_entity_poly.entity_id
_entity_poly.type
_entity_poly.pdbx_seq_one_letter_code
_entity_poly.pdbx_strand_id
1 'polypeptide(L)'
;QHIIEIDGVKDVRLSDLTLTRAEGSQDTELAGINVERSEGVEIRGLRIIENRSPRGCIVVANCKEMRIDECTIRNYKTMTIDDRTNNPELSGYAFRSVDGTGIKVHHSQGIEIVGNRIIEDRYLPTKEVRDEYKLGDLTIKPEKPGRLMPQDVFDTGYTNNWHQGAAVQVSGPEDTDRILIRGNYYENAAQGMDIHADHVIISNNLIYHAMIGMKAMHGAKNVLIDGNQFVAADLWGLLLMPGSASHGDQPEAENETSKAPNIDGGTIVSNNLFSDFGYGGQNWNWADRQPEYPEQNVIAILFGQLEENPPLRTVLITGNLVYNSGAESEEDEIETRYNYALYLEKERQPAPVNIKVVNNHFEPGKKGVSNVDLE
;
A
#
# COMPACT_ATOMS: atom_id res chain seq x y z
N GLN A 1 13.65 15.48 17.99
CA GLN A 1 12.30 15.34 18.56
C GLN A 1 11.26 15.40 17.43
N HIS A 2 10.07 14.87 17.68
CA HIS A 2 8.90 15.15 16.83
C HIS A 2 8.65 16.66 16.79
N ILE A 3 7.96 17.17 15.77
CA ILE A 3 7.56 18.59 15.77
C ILE A 3 6.43 18.77 16.80
N ILE A 4 5.46 17.85 16.80
CA ILE A 4 4.39 17.77 17.80
C ILE A 4 4.29 16.32 18.30
N GLU A 5 4.12 16.18 19.61
CA GLU A 5 3.89 14.91 20.29
C GLU A 5 2.64 15.02 21.17
N ILE A 6 1.72 14.07 21.02
CA ILE A 6 0.47 13.95 21.77
C ILE A 6 0.44 12.54 22.34
N ASP A 7 0.48 12.39 23.66
CA ASP A 7 0.56 11.08 24.31
C ASP A 7 -0.35 10.99 25.54
N GLY A 8 -1.19 9.96 25.58
CA GLY A 8 -1.99 9.63 26.76
C GLY A 8 -3.06 10.66 27.12
N VAL A 9 -3.54 11.43 26.15
CA VAL A 9 -4.49 12.53 26.35
C VAL A 9 -5.74 12.37 25.51
N LYS A 10 -6.78 13.15 25.85
CA LYS A 10 -8.06 13.15 25.15
C LYS A 10 -8.40 14.53 24.62
N ASP A 11 -9.22 14.54 23.56
CA ASP A 11 -9.90 15.74 23.05
C ASP A 11 -8.94 16.88 22.67
N VAL A 12 -7.77 16.51 22.14
CA VAL A 12 -6.78 17.47 21.63
C VAL A 12 -7.13 17.88 20.21
N ARG A 13 -7.07 19.18 19.94
CA ARG A 13 -7.24 19.72 18.59
C ARG A 13 -6.01 20.49 18.13
N LEU A 14 -5.52 20.11 16.96
CA LEU A 14 -4.54 20.86 16.18
C LEU A 14 -5.22 21.40 14.94
N SER A 15 -5.12 22.71 14.68
CA SER A 15 -5.66 23.28 13.45
C SER A 15 -4.83 24.40 12.85
N ASP A 16 -4.83 24.47 11.52
CA ASP A 16 -4.34 25.60 10.72
C ASP A 16 -2.85 25.96 10.94
N LEU A 17 -2.03 24.95 11.26
CA LEU A 17 -0.59 25.10 11.44
C LEU A 17 0.19 24.70 10.19
N THR A 18 1.31 25.39 9.95
CA THR A 18 2.35 24.90 9.03
C THR A 18 3.52 24.36 9.85
N LEU A 19 3.84 23.08 9.65
CA LEU A 19 4.92 22.36 10.29
C LEU A 19 5.99 22.06 9.25
N THR A 20 7.21 22.52 9.50
CA THR A 20 8.40 22.23 8.69
C THR A 20 9.60 22.10 9.60
N ARG A 21 10.57 21.30 9.20
CA ARG A 21 11.87 21.26 9.86
C ARG A 21 12.74 22.42 9.37
N ALA A 22 13.76 22.76 10.17
CA ALA A 22 14.78 23.71 9.76
C ALA A 22 15.56 23.19 8.54
N GLU A 23 16.11 24.10 7.77
CA GLU A 23 16.95 23.75 6.62
C GLU A 23 18.15 22.89 7.05
N GLY A 24 18.43 21.84 6.28
CA GLY A 24 19.44 20.83 6.59
C GLY A 24 18.99 19.76 7.60
N SER A 25 17.77 19.87 8.16
CA SER A 25 17.22 18.92 9.14
C SER A 25 15.95 18.22 8.64
N GLN A 26 15.66 18.29 7.33
CA GLN A 26 14.41 17.76 6.75
C GLN A 26 14.39 16.23 6.70
N ASP A 27 15.52 15.60 6.37
CA ASP A 27 15.71 14.14 6.44
C ASP A 27 15.92 13.71 7.91
N THR A 28 15.07 12.83 8.41
CA THR A 28 14.98 12.49 9.84
C THR A 28 14.36 11.12 10.11
N GLU A 29 14.66 10.52 11.26
CA GLU A 29 14.00 9.31 11.77
C GLU A 29 12.68 9.58 12.53
N LEU A 30 12.30 10.86 12.63
CA LEU A 30 11.20 11.28 13.50
C LEU A 30 9.99 11.74 12.72
N ALA A 31 8.81 11.36 13.21
CA ALA A 31 7.55 11.86 12.70
C ALA A 31 7.43 13.38 12.86
N GLY A 32 6.66 14.00 11.97
CA GLY A 32 6.25 15.40 12.12
C GLY A 32 5.30 15.54 13.31
N ILE A 33 4.22 14.75 13.29
CA ILE A 33 3.26 14.62 14.39
C ILE A 33 3.23 13.17 14.83
N ASN A 34 3.45 12.92 16.11
CA ASN A 34 3.30 11.61 16.73
C ASN A 34 2.13 11.67 17.73
N VAL A 35 1.11 10.82 17.52
CA VAL A 35 -0.03 10.67 18.42
C VAL A 35 -0.06 9.24 18.92
N GLU A 36 0.07 9.06 20.23
CA GLU A 36 0.08 7.74 20.87
C GLU A 36 -0.95 7.68 22.00
N ARG A 37 -1.59 6.52 22.18
CA ARG A 37 -2.43 6.19 23.36
C ARG A 37 -3.47 7.27 23.67
N SER A 38 -4.03 7.90 22.63
CA SER A 38 -4.89 9.08 22.75
C SER A 38 -6.27 8.83 22.14
N GLU A 39 -7.24 9.65 22.53
CA GLU A 39 -8.64 9.50 22.11
C GLU A 39 -9.26 10.85 21.72
N GLY A 40 -10.12 10.91 20.70
CA GLY A 40 -10.82 12.15 20.37
C GLY A 40 -9.90 13.24 19.79
N VAL A 41 -8.74 12.86 19.23
CA VAL A 41 -7.79 13.82 18.68
C VAL A 41 -8.19 14.26 17.27
N GLU A 42 -8.27 15.57 17.06
CA GLU A 42 -8.57 16.20 15.77
C GLU A 42 -7.32 16.89 15.21
N ILE A 43 -6.90 16.50 14.00
CA ILE A 43 -5.82 17.15 13.24
C ILE A 43 -6.46 17.70 11.97
N ARG A 44 -6.59 19.03 11.87
CA ARG A 44 -7.38 19.66 10.80
C ARG A 44 -6.69 20.81 10.07
N GLY A 45 -6.62 20.75 8.75
CA GLY A 45 -6.13 21.89 7.95
C GLY A 45 -4.64 22.16 8.13
N LEU A 46 -3.86 21.18 8.59
CA LEU A 46 -2.42 21.34 8.77
C LEU A 46 -1.68 21.25 7.44
N ARG A 47 -0.54 21.93 7.36
CA ARG A 47 0.43 21.81 6.27
C ARG A 47 1.72 21.25 6.83
N ILE A 48 2.08 20.03 6.48
CA ILE A 48 3.32 19.38 6.92
C ILE A 48 4.22 19.27 5.70
N ILE A 49 5.34 19.99 5.71
CA ILE A 49 6.19 20.16 4.54
C ILE A 49 7.61 19.77 4.90
N GLU A 50 8.26 19.00 4.04
CA GLU A 50 9.66 18.58 4.19
C GLU A 50 9.96 17.84 5.53
N ASN A 51 9.01 17.05 6.03
CA ASN A 51 9.29 16.08 7.08
C ASN A 51 9.57 14.71 6.43
N ARG A 52 10.81 14.51 6.00
CA ARG A 52 11.24 13.33 5.25
C ARG A 52 11.66 12.24 6.22
N SER A 53 10.84 11.20 6.37
CA SER A 53 11.06 10.21 7.41
C SER A 53 10.50 8.83 7.06
N PRO A 54 11.23 7.73 7.35
CA PRO A 54 10.68 6.39 7.13
C PRO A 54 9.59 6.06 8.16
N ARG A 55 9.57 6.79 9.30
CA ARG A 55 8.54 6.64 10.34
C ARG A 55 7.17 7.21 9.91
N GLY A 56 7.16 8.17 9.00
CA GLY A 56 5.98 8.84 8.46
C GLY A 56 5.77 10.27 8.97
N CYS A 57 4.89 11.05 8.32
CA CYS A 57 4.63 12.45 8.68
C CYS A 57 3.65 12.60 9.86
N ILE A 58 2.47 12.00 9.74
CA ILE A 58 1.50 11.88 10.84
C ILE A 58 1.47 10.40 11.24
N VAL A 59 1.86 10.12 12.48
CA VAL A 59 1.86 8.77 13.03
C VAL A 59 0.82 8.70 14.14
N VAL A 60 -0.10 7.76 14.02
CA VAL A 60 -1.17 7.46 14.99
C VAL A 60 -0.98 6.03 15.47
N ALA A 61 -0.79 5.83 16.78
CA ALA A 61 -0.55 4.54 17.38
C ALA A 61 -1.43 4.31 18.61
N ASN A 62 -2.09 3.17 18.72
CA ASN A 62 -2.87 2.83 19.93
C ASN A 62 -3.95 3.87 20.27
N CYS A 63 -4.58 4.46 19.26
CA CYS A 63 -5.52 5.58 19.42
C CYS A 63 -6.96 5.18 19.10
N LYS A 64 -7.91 6.01 19.54
CA LYS A 64 -9.34 5.80 19.32
C LYS A 64 -10.06 7.07 18.88
N GLU A 65 -11.06 6.93 18.01
CA GLU A 65 -11.99 8.00 17.66
C GLU A 65 -11.25 9.29 17.24
N MET A 66 -10.39 9.19 16.23
CA MET A 66 -9.58 10.30 15.75
C MET A 66 -9.98 10.75 14.35
N ARG A 67 -9.66 12.00 14.03
CA ARG A 67 -9.91 12.59 12.72
C ARG A 67 -8.70 13.34 12.20
N ILE A 68 -8.28 12.99 10.98
CA ILE A 68 -7.25 13.70 10.20
C ILE A 68 -7.93 14.25 8.94
N ASP A 69 -8.14 15.55 8.91
CA ASP A 69 -9.03 16.23 7.98
C ASP A 69 -8.35 17.38 7.26
N GLU A 70 -8.56 17.50 5.94
CA GLU A 70 -8.16 18.67 5.14
C GLU A 70 -6.66 19.03 5.25
N CYS A 71 -5.79 18.08 5.60
CA CYS A 71 -4.35 18.34 5.74
C CYS A 71 -3.62 18.22 4.41
N THR A 72 -2.53 18.98 4.26
CA THR A 72 -1.58 18.86 3.14
C THR A 72 -0.24 18.35 3.66
N ILE A 73 0.23 17.23 3.12
CA ILE A 73 1.55 16.65 3.38
C ILE A 73 2.35 16.71 2.08
N ARG A 74 3.55 17.29 2.11
CA ARG A 74 4.38 17.45 0.91
C ARG A 74 5.85 17.10 1.18
N ASN A 75 6.45 16.31 0.29
CA ASN A 75 7.84 15.86 0.35
C ASN A 75 8.16 15.14 1.67
N TYR A 76 7.66 13.91 1.77
CA TYR A 76 7.63 13.13 3.01
C TYR A 76 8.52 11.89 2.97
N LYS A 77 9.04 11.52 1.79
CA LYS A 77 9.95 10.40 1.64
C LYS A 77 11.39 10.77 1.96
N THR A 78 12.17 9.78 2.35
CA THR A 78 13.60 9.85 2.61
C THR A 78 14.32 8.67 1.95
N MET A 79 15.62 8.83 1.74
CA MET A 79 16.50 7.70 1.44
C MET A 79 16.80 6.96 2.75
N THR A 80 16.68 5.64 2.74
CA THR A 80 16.90 4.80 3.93
C THR A 80 17.34 3.38 3.56
N ILE A 81 17.45 2.51 4.57
CA ILE A 81 17.59 1.07 4.43
C ILE A 81 16.29 0.41 4.90
N ASP A 82 15.65 -0.34 4.01
CA ASP A 82 14.60 -1.29 4.42
C ASP A 82 15.31 -2.53 4.99
N ASP A 83 15.31 -2.65 6.31
CA ASP A 83 15.98 -3.72 7.04
C ASP A 83 14.98 -4.79 7.48
N ARG A 84 15.04 -5.95 6.81
CA ARG A 84 14.20 -7.13 7.09
C ARG A 84 14.98 -8.24 7.79
N THR A 85 16.17 -7.94 8.30
CA THR A 85 17.05 -8.94 8.94
C THR A 85 16.53 -9.42 10.30
N ASN A 86 15.61 -8.65 10.90
CA ASN A 86 14.94 -8.95 12.17
C ASN A 86 14.10 -10.25 12.10
N ASN A 87 13.77 -10.72 10.89
CA ASN A 87 13.09 -11.98 10.65
C ASN A 87 13.84 -12.78 9.55
N PRO A 88 14.94 -13.46 9.92
CA PRO A 88 15.80 -14.14 8.98
C PRO A 88 15.12 -15.35 8.31
N GLU A 89 14.14 -15.95 8.96
CA GLU A 89 13.40 -17.10 8.41
C GLU A 89 12.43 -16.67 7.30
N LEU A 90 11.80 -15.49 7.42
CA LEU A 90 10.90 -14.97 6.39
C LEU A 90 11.65 -14.20 5.31
N SER A 91 12.47 -13.20 5.65
CA SER A 91 13.14 -12.34 4.66
C SER A 91 14.66 -12.40 4.79
N GLY A 92 15.21 -11.87 5.90
CA GLY A 92 16.63 -12.00 6.21
C GLY A 92 17.60 -11.14 5.41
N TYR A 93 17.12 -10.13 4.68
CA TYR A 93 17.97 -9.22 3.89
C TYR A 93 17.65 -7.76 4.17
N ALA A 94 18.55 -6.86 3.78
CA ALA A 94 18.35 -5.43 3.84
C ALA A 94 18.81 -4.78 2.53
N PHE A 95 18.18 -3.68 2.12
CA PHE A 95 18.48 -3.01 0.85
C PHE A 95 18.27 -1.50 0.92
N ARG A 96 18.92 -0.78 0.00
CA ARG A 96 18.75 0.67 -0.16
C ARG A 96 17.38 0.97 -0.73
N SER A 97 16.63 1.84 -0.07
CA SER A 97 15.27 2.20 -0.46
C SER A 97 15.05 3.70 -0.38
N VAL A 98 14.03 4.15 -1.11
CA VAL A 98 13.31 5.38 -0.78
C VAL A 98 12.05 4.95 -0.04
N ASP A 99 11.82 5.51 1.14
CA ASP A 99 10.69 5.16 2.01
C ASP A 99 10.13 6.42 2.65
N GLY A 100 8.87 6.34 3.05
CA GLY A 100 8.18 7.38 3.80
C GLY A 100 6.69 7.18 3.70
N THR A 101 5.99 7.54 4.77
CA THR A 101 4.53 7.47 4.81
C THR A 101 3.91 8.81 5.11
N GLY A 102 2.90 9.24 4.38
CA GLY A 102 2.20 10.49 4.68
C GLY A 102 1.46 10.38 6.01
N ILE A 103 0.47 9.51 6.08
CA ILE A 103 -0.29 9.20 7.29
C ILE A 103 -0.14 7.72 7.60
N LYS A 104 0.36 7.40 8.80
CA LYS A 104 0.55 6.03 9.28
C LYS A 104 -0.30 5.80 10.52
N VAL A 105 -1.25 4.89 10.42
CA VAL A 105 -2.13 4.47 11.52
C VAL A 105 -1.79 3.03 11.89
N HIS A 106 -1.64 2.75 13.18
CA HIS A 106 -1.48 1.38 13.65
C HIS A 106 -2.11 1.12 15.03
N HIS A 107 -2.62 -0.09 15.22
CA HIS A 107 -3.25 -0.56 16.46
C HIS A 107 -4.35 0.39 16.95
N SER A 108 -5.19 0.91 16.04
CA SER A 108 -6.09 2.03 16.33
C SER A 108 -7.51 1.76 15.83
N GLN A 109 -8.49 2.43 16.43
CA GLN A 109 -9.91 2.20 16.10
C GLN A 109 -10.70 3.48 15.89
N GLY A 110 -11.67 3.48 14.98
CA GLY A 110 -12.51 4.65 14.75
C GLY A 110 -11.71 5.83 14.19
N ILE A 111 -10.89 5.59 13.16
CA ILE A 111 -10.02 6.62 12.58
C ILE A 111 -10.59 7.11 11.26
N GLU A 112 -10.79 8.42 11.14
CA GLU A 112 -11.21 9.09 9.92
C GLU A 112 -10.04 9.82 9.25
N ILE A 113 -9.77 9.53 7.98
CA ILE A 113 -8.78 10.20 7.13
C ILE A 113 -9.51 10.80 5.93
N VAL A 114 -9.79 12.10 5.98
CA VAL A 114 -10.74 12.75 5.07
C VAL A 114 -10.15 13.98 4.40
N GLY A 115 -10.32 14.11 3.07
CA GLY A 115 -10.03 15.36 2.36
C GLY A 115 -8.56 15.78 2.34
N ASN A 116 -7.62 14.89 2.64
CA ASN A 116 -6.19 15.19 2.71
C ASN A 116 -5.53 15.21 1.33
N ARG A 117 -4.44 15.96 1.19
CA ARG A 117 -3.57 15.99 0.00
C ARG A 117 -2.18 15.53 0.40
N ILE A 118 -1.69 14.44 -0.19
CA ILE A 118 -0.38 13.85 0.15
C ILE A 118 0.43 13.73 -1.15
N ILE A 119 1.51 14.50 -1.25
CA ILE A 119 2.23 14.72 -2.51
C ILE A 119 3.73 14.53 -2.28
N GLU A 120 4.40 13.82 -3.17
CA GLU A 120 5.85 13.74 -3.23
C GLU A 120 6.34 14.37 -4.55
N ASP A 121 7.17 15.41 -4.47
CA ASP A 121 7.77 16.05 -5.66
C ASP A 121 9.28 15.88 -5.73
N ARG A 122 9.92 15.40 -4.66
CA ARG A 122 11.37 15.37 -4.54
C ARG A 122 11.93 14.04 -4.98
N TYR A 123 11.55 12.96 -4.30
CA TYR A 123 12.07 11.62 -4.60
C TYR A 123 11.12 10.88 -5.53
N LEU A 124 11.11 11.33 -6.78
CA LEU A 124 10.39 10.69 -7.87
C LEU A 124 11.11 9.41 -8.29
N PRO A 125 10.37 8.36 -8.64
CA PRO A 125 10.96 7.04 -8.81
C PRO A 125 11.52 6.79 -10.23
N THR A 126 12.44 7.64 -10.67
CA THR A 126 13.06 7.55 -12.00
C THR A 126 14.31 6.66 -12.00
N LYS A 127 14.80 6.30 -13.20
CA LYS A 127 16.06 5.54 -13.35
C LYS A 127 17.24 6.31 -12.77
N GLU A 128 17.26 7.61 -12.98
CA GLU A 128 18.30 8.53 -12.52
C GLU A 128 18.35 8.55 -10.98
N VAL A 129 17.19 8.67 -10.32
CA VAL A 129 17.10 8.62 -8.86
C VAL A 129 17.52 7.24 -8.33
N ARG A 130 17.09 6.14 -8.98
CA ARG A 130 17.55 4.79 -8.61
C ARG A 130 19.07 4.70 -8.68
N ASP A 131 19.69 5.14 -9.78
CA ASP A 131 21.12 5.03 -9.99
C ASP A 131 21.94 5.93 -9.07
N GLU A 132 21.50 7.17 -8.85
CA GLU A 132 22.15 8.13 -7.95
C GLU A 132 22.26 7.58 -6.52
N TYR A 133 21.17 7.01 -6.00
CA TYR A 133 21.08 6.53 -4.62
C TYR A 133 21.30 5.02 -4.48
N LYS A 134 21.56 4.32 -5.58
CA LYS A 134 21.75 2.86 -5.66
C LYS A 134 20.57 2.08 -5.06
N LEU A 135 19.35 2.52 -5.37
CA LEU A 135 18.13 1.95 -4.83
C LEU A 135 17.93 0.53 -5.34
N GLY A 136 17.67 -0.40 -4.42
CA GLY A 136 17.49 -1.84 -4.67
C GLY A 136 18.72 -2.69 -4.38
N ASP A 137 19.91 -2.10 -4.30
CA ASP A 137 21.13 -2.83 -3.93
C ASP A 137 21.01 -3.39 -2.51
N LEU A 138 21.28 -4.69 -2.34
CA LEU A 138 21.33 -5.30 -1.02
C LEU A 138 22.50 -4.71 -0.22
N THR A 139 22.21 -4.27 1.00
CA THR A 139 23.23 -3.91 2.01
C THR A 139 23.58 -5.09 2.90
N ILE A 140 22.63 -6.01 3.09
CA ILE A 140 22.82 -7.28 3.80
C ILE A 140 22.18 -8.38 2.96
N LYS A 141 22.99 -9.38 2.58
CA LYS A 141 22.55 -10.60 1.91
C LYS A 141 22.72 -11.78 2.88
N PRO A 142 21.66 -12.58 3.15
CA PRO A 142 21.77 -13.73 4.03
C PRO A 142 22.58 -14.87 3.38
N GLU A 143 23.03 -15.84 4.17
CA GLU A 143 23.69 -17.05 3.64
C GLU A 143 22.72 -17.96 2.88
N LYS A 144 21.43 -17.92 3.25
CA LYS A 144 20.33 -18.66 2.62
C LYS A 144 19.12 -17.74 2.49
N PRO A 145 18.34 -17.82 1.40
CA PRO A 145 17.15 -17.01 1.26
C PRO A 145 16.11 -17.38 2.33
N GLY A 146 15.47 -16.37 2.91
CA GLY A 146 14.26 -16.56 3.71
C GLY A 146 13.08 -17.02 2.83
N ARG A 147 12.02 -17.54 3.45
CA ARG A 147 10.84 -18.10 2.76
C ARG A 147 10.13 -17.13 1.81
N LEU A 148 10.18 -15.83 2.11
CA LEU A 148 9.59 -14.73 1.35
C LEU A 148 10.64 -13.94 0.57
N MET A 149 11.92 -14.36 0.57
CA MET A 149 12.95 -13.73 -0.24
C MET A 149 12.83 -14.22 -1.69
N PRO A 150 12.54 -13.33 -2.65
CA PRO A 150 12.63 -13.62 -4.07
C PRO A 150 13.97 -14.30 -4.45
N GLN A 151 13.94 -15.41 -5.18
CA GLN A 151 15.17 -16.12 -5.57
C GLN A 151 16.09 -15.27 -6.45
N ASP A 152 15.53 -14.48 -7.37
CA ASP A 152 16.26 -13.51 -8.19
C ASP A 152 16.95 -12.44 -7.33
N VAL A 153 16.30 -11.93 -6.28
CA VAL A 153 16.90 -10.97 -5.34
C VAL A 153 18.08 -11.61 -4.61
N PHE A 154 17.94 -12.87 -4.21
CA PHE A 154 19.03 -13.61 -3.58
C PHE A 154 20.19 -13.77 -4.56
N ASP A 155 19.94 -14.22 -5.78
CA ASP A 155 21.00 -14.50 -6.76
C ASP A 155 21.70 -13.24 -7.26
N THR A 156 20.95 -12.18 -7.54
CA THR A 156 21.47 -10.93 -8.12
C THR A 156 21.99 -9.94 -7.08
N GLY A 157 21.49 -9.99 -5.84
CA GLY A 157 21.75 -8.96 -4.85
C GLY A 157 21.04 -7.63 -5.13
N TYR A 158 19.92 -7.66 -5.86
CA TYR A 158 19.14 -6.49 -6.23
C TYR A 158 17.64 -6.76 -6.09
N THR A 159 16.86 -5.79 -5.59
CA THR A 159 15.40 -5.84 -5.56
C THR A 159 14.74 -4.65 -6.24
N ASN A 160 13.75 -4.90 -7.09
CA ASN A 160 12.92 -3.85 -7.71
C ASN A 160 11.96 -3.19 -6.70
N ASN A 161 11.76 -3.80 -5.53
CA ASN A 161 10.89 -3.30 -4.47
C ASN A 161 11.59 -2.24 -3.60
N TRP A 162 12.36 -1.34 -4.21
CA TRP A 162 13.13 -0.30 -3.53
C TRP A 162 12.33 0.97 -3.23
N HIS A 163 11.18 1.16 -3.87
CA HIS A 163 10.26 2.26 -3.62
C HIS A 163 9.22 1.80 -2.59
N GLN A 164 9.39 2.20 -1.34
CA GLN A 164 8.59 1.75 -0.19
C GLN A 164 7.76 2.89 0.42
N GLY A 165 6.90 2.51 1.37
CA GLY A 165 6.00 3.41 2.07
C GLY A 165 4.67 3.62 1.35
N ALA A 166 3.86 4.53 1.87
CA ALA A 166 2.53 4.81 1.32
C ALA A 166 2.13 6.29 1.46
N ALA A 167 1.16 6.78 0.69
CA ALA A 167 0.51 8.04 1.08
C ALA A 167 -0.26 7.85 2.38
N VAL A 168 -1.03 6.77 2.47
CA VAL A 168 -1.71 6.34 3.70
C VAL A 168 -1.43 4.86 3.97
N GLN A 169 -0.90 4.55 5.16
CA GLN A 169 -0.79 3.19 5.67
C GLN A 169 -1.67 3.03 6.90
N VAL A 170 -2.49 1.98 6.91
CA VAL A 170 -3.28 1.55 8.06
C VAL A 170 -2.92 0.10 8.33
N SER A 171 -2.31 -0.17 9.48
CA SER A 171 -1.82 -1.51 9.84
C SER A 171 -2.14 -1.82 11.30
N GLY A 172 -1.76 -2.99 11.79
CA GLY A 172 -2.26 -3.58 13.04
C GLY A 172 -3.27 -4.66 12.70
N PRO A 173 -2.83 -5.73 12.00
CA PRO A 173 -3.75 -6.57 11.25
C PRO A 173 -4.70 -7.41 12.12
N GLU A 174 -4.45 -7.49 13.43
CA GLU A 174 -5.28 -8.23 14.38
C GLU A 174 -6.23 -7.33 15.20
N ASP A 175 -6.02 -6.01 15.24
CA ASP A 175 -6.68 -5.13 16.22
C ASP A 175 -7.14 -3.75 15.70
N THR A 176 -6.73 -3.38 14.49
CA THR A 176 -7.11 -2.11 13.86
C THR A 176 -8.46 -2.26 13.15
N ASP A 177 -9.40 -1.37 13.48
CA ASP A 177 -10.82 -1.57 13.18
C ASP A 177 -11.56 -0.24 12.96
N ARG A 178 -12.67 -0.26 12.21
CA ARG A 178 -13.53 0.91 11.96
C ARG A 178 -12.75 2.09 11.39
N ILE A 179 -12.29 1.95 10.15
CA ILE A 179 -11.46 2.94 9.48
C ILE A 179 -12.22 3.55 8.31
N LEU A 180 -12.22 4.88 8.22
CA LEU A 180 -12.83 5.62 7.11
C LEU A 180 -11.77 6.44 6.37
N ILE A 181 -11.57 6.17 5.09
CA ILE A 181 -10.66 6.91 4.21
C ILE A 181 -11.46 7.47 3.03
N ARG A 182 -11.65 8.79 2.98
CA ARG A 182 -12.52 9.38 1.95
C ARG A 182 -12.05 10.71 1.39
N GLY A 183 -12.19 10.88 0.07
CA GLY A 183 -12.06 12.19 -0.57
C GLY A 183 -10.63 12.72 -0.59
N ASN A 184 -9.63 11.85 -0.43
CA ASN A 184 -8.23 12.25 -0.38
C ASN A 184 -7.60 12.28 -1.78
N TYR A 185 -6.52 13.04 -1.92
CA TYR A 185 -5.70 13.13 -3.12
C TYR A 185 -4.28 12.67 -2.80
N TYR A 186 -3.78 11.68 -3.54
CA TYR A 186 -2.42 11.15 -3.40
C TYR A 186 -1.68 11.27 -4.72
N GLU A 187 -0.43 11.71 -4.67
CA GLU A 187 0.40 11.90 -5.86
C GLU A 187 1.83 11.41 -5.64
N ASN A 188 2.34 10.65 -6.61
CA ASN A 188 3.71 10.13 -6.66
C ASN A 188 4.09 9.22 -5.49
N ALA A 189 3.13 8.51 -4.87
CA ALA A 189 3.41 7.60 -3.75
C ALA A 189 4.03 6.26 -4.22
N ALA A 190 4.67 5.51 -3.33
CA ALA A 190 4.97 4.10 -3.63
C ALA A 190 3.66 3.33 -3.65
N GLN A 191 3.01 3.20 -2.50
CA GLN A 191 1.62 2.76 -2.42
C GLN A 191 0.71 3.97 -2.21
N GLY A 192 -0.37 4.12 -2.97
CA GLY A 192 -1.39 5.13 -2.64
C GLY A 192 -1.99 4.82 -1.27
N MET A 193 -2.39 3.57 -1.07
CA MET A 193 -2.87 3.06 0.22
C MET A 193 -2.33 1.66 0.51
N ASP A 194 -2.01 1.37 1.78
CA ASP A 194 -1.65 0.04 2.29
C ASP A 194 -2.49 -0.26 3.53
N ILE A 195 -3.46 -1.17 3.40
CA ILE A 195 -4.58 -1.31 4.35
C ILE A 195 -4.69 -2.73 4.91
N HIS A 196 -4.41 -2.87 6.21
CA HIS A 196 -4.49 -4.10 6.99
C HIS A 196 -5.35 -3.85 8.24
N ALA A 197 -6.67 -3.80 8.07
CA ALA A 197 -7.64 -3.49 9.13
C ALA A 197 -9.03 -4.06 8.83
N ASP A 198 -9.86 -4.15 9.86
CA ASP A 198 -11.25 -4.59 9.78
C ASP A 198 -12.24 -3.42 9.67
N HIS A 199 -13.41 -3.68 9.09
CA HIS A 199 -14.53 -2.73 8.92
C HIS A 199 -14.07 -1.39 8.32
N VAL A 200 -13.53 -1.47 7.11
CA VAL A 200 -12.90 -0.34 6.43
C VAL A 200 -13.77 0.16 5.30
N ILE A 201 -13.94 1.48 5.20
CA ILE A 201 -14.56 2.16 4.06
C ILE A 201 -13.52 3.06 3.39
N ILE A 202 -13.27 2.81 2.11
CA ILE A 202 -12.36 3.58 1.26
C ILE A 202 -13.17 4.10 0.08
N SER A 203 -13.40 5.41 0.04
CA SER A 203 -14.24 5.97 -1.01
C SER A 203 -13.83 7.31 -1.58
N ASN A 204 -14.10 7.51 -2.87
CA ASN A 204 -13.92 8.80 -3.55
C ASN A 204 -12.50 9.39 -3.42
N ASN A 205 -11.47 8.56 -3.34
CA ASN A 205 -10.08 9.00 -3.34
C ASN A 205 -9.56 9.07 -4.78
N LEU A 206 -8.64 10.01 -5.04
CA LEU A 206 -7.89 10.10 -6.30
C LEU A 206 -6.42 9.76 -6.01
N ILE A 207 -5.93 8.73 -6.67
CA ILE A 207 -4.57 8.23 -6.56
C ILE A 207 -3.90 8.42 -7.92
N TYR A 208 -2.82 9.19 -7.96
CA TYR A 208 -2.14 9.59 -9.20
C TYR A 208 -0.64 9.26 -9.13
N HIS A 209 -0.09 8.63 -10.17
CA HIS A 209 1.34 8.26 -10.27
C HIS A 209 1.87 7.40 -9.11
N ALA A 210 1.08 6.44 -8.63
CA ALA A 210 1.55 5.50 -7.61
C ALA A 210 2.24 4.27 -8.25
N MET A 211 3.24 3.68 -7.59
CA MET A 211 3.73 2.35 -8.01
C MET A 211 2.60 1.33 -7.91
N ILE A 212 1.94 1.31 -6.75
CA ILE A 212 0.75 0.53 -6.47
C ILE A 212 -0.35 1.50 -6.08
N GLY A 213 -1.48 1.50 -6.79
CA GLY A 213 -2.60 2.39 -6.46
C GLY A 213 -3.13 2.12 -5.04
N MET A 214 -3.45 0.86 -4.75
CA MET A 214 -3.82 0.40 -3.42
C MET A 214 -3.40 -1.06 -3.22
N LYS A 215 -2.90 -1.35 -2.03
CA LYS A 215 -2.69 -2.69 -1.50
C LYS A 215 -3.54 -2.87 -0.26
N ALA A 216 -4.16 -4.03 -0.14
CA ALA A 216 -4.89 -4.41 1.06
C ALA A 216 -4.82 -5.91 1.30
N MET A 217 -5.42 -6.33 2.41
CA MET A 217 -5.40 -7.69 3.00
C MET A 217 -4.18 -7.86 3.91
N HIS A 218 -3.95 -9.00 4.56
CA HIS A 218 -3.07 -9.26 5.75
C HIS A 218 -3.86 -9.58 7.04
N GLY A 219 -5.11 -10.01 6.91
CA GLY A 219 -6.06 -10.23 8.00
C GLY A 219 -7.37 -9.46 7.88
N ALA A 220 -7.52 -8.66 6.82
CA ALA A 220 -8.54 -7.63 6.73
C ALA A 220 -9.92 -8.21 6.39
N LYS A 221 -10.94 -7.80 7.16
CA LYS A 221 -12.34 -8.21 6.99
C LYS A 221 -13.26 -7.04 6.77
N ASN A 222 -14.32 -7.27 6.01
CA ASN A 222 -15.42 -6.32 5.82
C ASN A 222 -14.93 -4.98 5.24
N VAL A 223 -14.27 -5.06 4.09
CA VAL A 223 -13.63 -3.91 3.42
C VAL A 223 -14.48 -3.46 2.23
N LEU A 224 -14.86 -2.18 2.19
CA LEU A 224 -15.54 -1.55 1.07
C LEU A 224 -14.59 -0.59 0.35
N ILE A 225 -14.34 -0.83 -0.93
CA ILE A 225 -13.50 0.00 -1.81
C ILE A 225 -14.39 0.53 -2.93
N ASP A 226 -14.89 1.76 -2.78
CA ASP A 226 -15.96 2.29 -3.62
C ASP A 226 -15.66 3.65 -4.25
N GLY A 227 -15.84 3.79 -5.57
CA GLY A 227 -15.83 5.12 -6.20
C GLY A 227 -14.46 5.81 -6.24
N ASN A 228 -13.36 5.07 -6.15
CA ASN A 228 -12.01 5.64 -6.21
C ASN A 228 -11.51 5.75 -7.66
N GLN A 229 -10.57 6.66 -7.89
CA GLN A 229 -9.87 6.79 -9.17
C GLN A 229 -8.39 6.47 -9.01
N PHE A 230 -7.92 5.52 -9.80
CA PHE A 230 -6.52 5.10 -9.87
C PHE A 230 -5.98 5.48 -11.25
N VAL A 231 -5.13 6.49 -11.29
CA VAL A 231 -4.61 7.08 -12.52
C VAL A 231 -3.11 6.91 -12.56
N ALA A 232 -2.58 6.36 -13.67
CA ALA A 232 -1.15 6.19 -13.87
C ALA A 232 -0.44 5.34 -12.79
N ALA A 233 -1.07 4.24 -12.37
CA ALA A 233 -0.42 3.22 -11.54
C ALA A 233 0.50 2.32 -12.38
N ASP A 234 1.65 1.87 -11.85
CA ASP A 234 2.68 1.18 -12.66
C ASP A 234 2.81 -0.34 -12.45
N LEU A 235 2.52 -0.86 -11.26
CA LEU A 235 2.65 -2.28 -10.92
C LEU A 235 1.29 -2.95 -10.71
N TRP A 236 0.48 -2.39 -9.79
CA TRP A 236 -0.93 -2.76 -9.60
C TRP A 236 -1.78 -1.54 -9.35
N GLY A 237 -2.97 -1.47 -9.95
CA GLY A 237 -3.95 -0.45 -9.60
C GLY A 237 -4.54 -0.77 -8.24
N LEU A 238 -4.94 -2.03 -8.05
CA LEU A 238 -5.42 -2.58 -6.80
C LEU A 238 -4.88 -4.01 -6.61
N LEU A 239 -4.25 -4.26 -5.48
CA LEU A 239 -3.77 -5.58 -5.04
C LEU A 239 -4.52 -6.05 -3.79
N LEU A 240 -5.15 -7.22 -3.87
CA LEU A 240 -5.66 -7.97 -2.71
C LEU A 240 -4.83 -9.25 -2.52
N MET A 241 -4.16 -9.38 -1.38
CA MET A 241 -3.29 -10.53 -1.11
C MET A 241 -3.17 -10.81 0.39
N PRO A 242 -3.52 -12.01 0.88
CA PRO A 242 -3.24 -12.39 2.26
C PRO A 242 -1.74 -12.26 2.55
N GLY A 243 -1.41 -11.53 3.61
CA GLY A 243 -0.03 -11.34 4.03
C GLY A 243 0.43 -12.37 5.04
N SER A 244 1.71 -12.30 5.41
CA SER A 244 2.31 -13.17 6.42
C SER A 244 1.65 -13.10 7.80
N ALA A 245 0.89 -12.04 8.09
CA ALA A 245 0.13 -11.88 9.33
C ALA A 245 -1.21 -12.64 9.32
N SER A 246 -1.70 -13.10 8.17
CA SER A 246 -2.95 -13.85 8.08
C SER A 246 -2.75 -15.28 8.60
N HIS A 247 -3.62 -15.74 9.50
CA HIS A 247 -3.53 -17.09 10.07
C HIS A 247 -4.92 -17.69 10.37
N GLY A 248 -5.00 -19.01 10.36
CA GLY A 248 -6.19 -19.75 10.80
C GLY A 248 -6.38 -19.71 12.31
N ASP A 249 -7.28 -20.56 12.80
CA ASP A 249 -7.47 -20.77 14.25
C ASP A 249 -6.19 -21.32 14.87
N GLN A 250 -5.70 -20.66 15.92
CA GLN A 250 -4.57 -21.14 16.71
C GLN A 250 -5.10 -21.60 18.08
N PRO A 251 -5.28 -22.91 18.30
CA PRO A 251 -5.76 -23.42 19.58
C PRO A 251 -4.75 -23.14 20.69
N GLU A 252 -5.22 -23.17 21.94
CA GLU A 252 -4.37 -23.00 23.12
C GLU A 252 -3.21 -24.01 23.12
N ALA A 253 -2.00 -23.52 23.32
CA ALA A 253 -0.78 -24.32 23.46
C ALA A 253 -0.12 -24.04 24.82
N GLU A 254 0.84 -24.87 25.25
CA GLU A 254 1.59 -24.62 26.48
C GLU A 254 2.27 -23.24 26.43
N ASN A 255 1.76 -22.30 27.23
CA ASN A 255 2.19 -20.89 27.36
C ASN A 255 1.69 -19.92 26.28
N GLU A 256 0.73 -20.30 25.44
CA GLU A 256 0.09 -19.40 24.47
C GLU A 256 -1.43 -19.47 24.58
N THR A 257 -2.05 -18.32 24.83
CA THR A 257 -3.52 -18.17 24.79
C THR A 257 -4.02 -18.38 23.36
N SER A 258 -5.18 -19.03 23.21
CA SER A 258 -5.81 -19.22 21.90
C SER A 258 -5.97 -17.89 21.17
N LYS A 259 -5.62 -17.83 19.89
CA LYS A 259 -5.83 -16.65 19.05
C LYS A 259 -6.99 -16.87 18.08
N ALA A 260 -7.85 -15.86 17.99
CA ALA A 260 -8.90 -15.80 16.99
C ALA A 260 -8.27 -15.75 15.58
N PRO A 261 -8.95 -16.29 14.55
CA PRO A 261 -8.39 -16.39 13.21
C PRO A 261 -8.29 -15.01 12.55
N ASN A 262 -7.11 -14.71 12.01
CA ASN A 262 -6.85 -13.51 11.23
C ASN A 262 -6.97 -13.83 9.73
N ILE A 263 -8.20 -13.80 9.21
CA ILE A 263 -8.54 -14.26 7.86
C ILE A 263 -8.97 -13.09 6.98
N ASP A 264 -8.56 -13.09 5.72
CA ASP A 264 -8.94 -12.06 4.75
C ASP A 264 -10.28 -12.35 4.06
N GLY A 265 -11.21 -11.39 4.04
CA GLY A 265 -12.42 -11.53 3.23
C GLY A 265 -13.60 -10.61 3.54
N GLY A 266 -14.71 -10.84 2.85
CA GLY A 266 -15.88 -9.95 2.96
C GLY A 266 -15.60 -8.58 2.32
N THR A 267 -14.94 -8.60 1.16
CA THR A 267 -14.48 -7.38 0.47
C THR A 267 -15.39 -7.08 -0.71
N ILE A 268 -15.77 -5.82 -0.85
CA ILE A 268 -16.48 -5.30 -2.03
C ILE A 268 -15.60 -4.25 -2.69
N VAL A 269 -15.31 -4.46 -3.97
CA VAL A 269 -14.62 -3.52 -4.86
C VAL A 269 -15.63 -3.02 -5.88
N SER A 270 -16.09 -1.78 -5.72
CA SER A 270 -17.17 -1.24 -6.54
C SER A 270 -16.92 0.12 -7.14
N ASN A 271 -17.43 0.35 -8.35
CA ASN A 271 -17.51 1.67 -8.97
C ASN A 271 -16.17 2.42 -9.07
N ASN A 272 -15.04 1.72 -9.08
CA ASN A 272 -13.73 2.35 -9.21
C ASN A 272 -13.36 2.54 -10.68
N LEU A 273 -12.60 3.60 -10.97
CA LEU A 273 -12.04 3.89 -12.29
C LEU A 273 -10.53 3.67 -12.27
N PHE A 274 -10.03 2.92 -13.23
CA PHE A 274 -8.62 2.75 -13.50
C PHE A 274 -8.32 3.29 -14.90
N SER A 275 -7.37 4.22 -15.01
CA SER A 275 -6.96 4.80 -16.30
C SER A 275 -5.44 4.99 -16.35
N ASP A 276 -4.92 5.11 -17.57
CA ASP A 276 -3.51 5.43 -17.83
C ASP A 276 -2.53 4.45 -17.18
N PHE A 277 -2.95 3.20 -16.96
CA PHE A 277 -2.13 2.21 -16.27
C PHE A 277 -0.79 2.00 -17.01
N GLY A 278 0.32 1.99 -16.26
CA GLY A 278 1.69 1.90 -16.78
C GLY A 278 2.25 3.21 -17.36
N TYR A 279 1.49 4.31 -17.30
CA TYR A 279 1.96 5.65 -17.67
C TYR A 279 2.47 6.47 -16.47
N GLY A 280 2.72 5.80 -15.34
CA GLY A 280 3.34 6.40 -14.18
C GLY A 280 4.86 6.54 -14.33
N GLY A 281 5.52 6.81 -13.20
CA GLY A 281 6.97 7.05 -13.14
C GLY A 281 7.84 5.79 -13.10
N GLN A 282 7.24 4.61 -12.93
CA GLN A 282 7.94 3.35 -12.61
C GLN A 282 7.66 2.17 -13.53
N ASN A 283 6.92 2.31 -14.61
CA ASN A 283 6.72 1.21 -15.56
C ASN A 283 8.05 0.54 -15.99
N TRP A 284 9.11 1.33 -16.17
CA TRP A 284 10.45 0.84 -16.51
C TRP A 284 11.06 -0.13 -15.49
N ASN A 285 10.64 -0.08 -14.23
CA ASN A 285 11.14 -0.94 -13.14
C ASN A 285 10.43 -2.31 -13.13
N TRP A 286 9.31 -2.45 -13.85
CA TRP A 286 8.43 -3.62 -13.78
C TRP A 286 8.17 -4.29 -15.13
N ALA A 287 8.22 -3.55 -16.25
CA ALA A 287 7.82 -4.03 -17.58
C ALA A 287 8.62 -5.21 -18.14
N ASP A 288 9.92 -5.30 -17.83
CA ASP A 288 10.82 -6.32 -18.41
C ASP A 288 11.14 -7.48 -17.44
N ARG A 289 10.34 -7.66 -16.37
CA ARG A 289 10.64 -8.66 -15.34
C ARG A 289 10.30 -10.08 -15.81
N GLN A 290 11.13 -11.05 -15.42
CA GLN A 290 10.96 -12.47 -15.73
C GLN A 290 9.61 -13.03 -15.22
N PRO A 291 9.06 -14.08 -15.87
CA PRO A 291 7.67 -14.56 -15.68
C PRO A 291 7.30 -15.04 -14.26
N GLU A 292 8.27 -15.10 -13.35
CA GLU A 292 8.12 -15.63 -11.99
C GLU A 292 7.57 -14.59 -10.99
N TYR A 293 7.58 -13.31 -11.37
CA TYR A 293 7.14 -12.19 -10.54
C TYR A 293 5.80 -11.63 -10.97
N PRO A 294 5.03 -11.06 -10.02
CA PRO A 294 3.64 -10.73 -10.28
C PRO A 294 3.55 -9.72 -11.42
N GLU A 295 2.81 -10.14 -12.43
CA GLU A 295 2.62 -9.41 -13.67
C GLU A 295 1.98 -8.04 -13.42
N GLN A 296 2.28 -7.08 -14.29
CA GLN A 296 1.63 -5.77 -14.31
C GLN A 296 0.17 -5.94 -14.69
N ASN A 297 -0.71 -5.84 -13.70
CA ASN A 297 -2.15 -6.06 -13.83
C ASN A 297 -2.91 -4.94 -13.13
N VAL A 298 -4.04 -4.54 -13.69
CA VAL A 298 -4.79 -3.40 -13.13
C VAL A 298 -5.41 -3.78 -11.77
N ILE A 299 -6.15 -4.89 -11.73
CA ILE A 299 -6.68 -5.48 -10.50
C ILE A 299 -6.04 -6.87 -10.35
N ALA A 300 -5.34 -7.10 -9.23
CA ALA A 300 -4.71 -8.37 -8.92
C ALA A 300 -5.25 -8.96 -7.61
N ILE A 301 -5.71 -10.21 -7.68
CA ILE A 301 -6.11 -11.00 -6.52
C ILE A 301 -5.15 -12.18 -6.42
N LEU A 302 -4.28 -12.15 -5.42
CA LEU A 302 -3.17 -13.08 -5.28
C LEU A 302 -3.37 -14.07 -4.12
N PHE A 303 -2.65 -15.19 -4.22
CA PHE A 303 -2.48 -16.22 -3.20
C PHE A 303 -1.86 -15.68 -1.90
N GLY A 304 -1.99 -16.43 -0.80
CA GLY A 304 -1.34 -16.08 0.46
C GLY A 304 0.19 -16.15 0.39
N GLN A 305 0.88 -15.25 1.10
CA GLN A 305 2.34 -15.18 1.10
C GLN A 305 3.02 -16.45 1.64
N LEU A 306 2.36 -17.18 2.53
CA LEU A 306 2.82 -18.41 3.16
C LEU A 306 1.81 -19.53 2.91
N GLU A 307 2.29 -20.78 2.84
CA GLU A 307 1.46 -21.96 2.62
C GLU A 307 0.40 -22.15 3.72
N GLU A 308 0.76 -21.78 4.96
CA GLU A 308 -0.12 -21.82 6.13
C GLU A 308 -1.11 -20.65 6.22
N ASN A 309 -1.00 -19.64 5.35
CA ASN A 309 -1.98 -18.55 5.36
C ASN A 309 -3.37 -19.10 4.99
N PRO A 310 -4.45 -18.53 5.54
CA PRO A 310 -5.78 -18.78 5.02
C PRO A 310 -5.94 -18.13 3.64
N PRO A 311 -6.74 -18.71 2.73
CA PRO A 311 -7.03 -18.06 1.46
C PRO A 311 -7.89 -16.81 1.67
N LEU A 312 -7.64 -15.78 0.84
CA LEU A 312 -8.56 -14.66 0.64
C LEU A 312 -9.91 -15.20 0.17
N ARG A 313 -11.00 -14.80 0.83
CA ARG A 313 -12.33 -15.35 0.55
C ARG A 313 -13.40 -14.27 0.39
N THR A 314 -14.41 -14.59 -0.42
CA THR A 314 -15.64 -13.79 -0.51
C THR A 314 -15.34 -12.35 -0.92
N VAL A 315 -14.94 -12.19 -2.18
CA VAL A 315 -14.70 -10.88 -2.80
C VAL A 315 -15.72 -10.66 -3.90
N LEU A 316 -16.38 -9.51 -3.89
CA LEU A 316 -17.25 -9.05 -4.97
C LEU A 316 -16.60 -7.88 -5.70
N ILE A 317 -16.38 -8.03 -7.00
CA ILE A 317 -15.89 -6.97 -7.89
C ILE A 317 -17.03 -6.57 -8.82
N THR A 318 -17.52 -5.33 -8.73
CA THR A 318 -18.68 -4.90 -9.51
C THR A 318 -18.69 -3.43 -9.93
N GLY A 319 -19.19 -3.12 -11.12
CA GLY A 319 -19.35 -1.72 -11.55
C GLY A 319 -18.05 -0.96 -11.79
N ASN A 320 -16.90 -1.63 -11.81
CA ASN A 320 -15.61 -0.99 -12.04
C ASN A 320 -15.36 -0.78 -13.55
N LEU A 321 -14.61 0.27 -13.87
CA LEU A 321 -14.15 0.59 -15.22
C LEU A 321 -12.62 0.51 -15.27
N VAL A 322 -12.09 -0.33 -16.15
CA VAL A 322 -10.68 -0.29 -16.56
C VAL A 322 -10.64 0.25 -17.97
N TYR A 323 -10.06 1.44 -18.12
CA TYR A 323 -9.91 2.16 -19.37
C TYR A 323 -8.47 2.07 -19.88
N ASN A 324 -8.31 1.57 -21.10
CA ASN A 324 -7.03 1.41 -21.76
C ASN A 324 -6.72 2.63 -22.62
N SER A 325 -6.10 3.65 -22.00
CA SER A 325 -5.69 4.87 -22.72
C SER A 325 -4.74 4.60 -23.89
N GLY A 326 -4.03 3.45 -23.90
CA GLY A 326 -3.18 3.04 -25.02
C GLY A 326 -3.88 2.34 -26.17
N ALA A 327 -5.21 2.22 -26.16
CA ALA A 327 -5.98 1.74 -27.30
C ALA A 327 -6.43 2.88 -28.25
N GLU A 328 -6.28 4.14 -27.85
CA GLU A 328 -6.83 5.30 -28.57
C GLU A 328 -5.90 5.93 -29.62
N SER A 329 -4.59 5.61 -29.63
CA SER A 329 -3.68 6.23 -30.60
C SER A 329 -3.60 5.43 -31.91
N GLU A 330 -3.94 6.07 -33.02
CA GLU A 330 -3.63 5.58 -34.38
C GLU A 330 -2.13 5.73 -34.72
N GLU A 331 -1.37 6.45 -33.88
CA GLU A 331 0.07 6.65 -33.96
C GLU A 331 0.80 5.71 -32.99
N ASP A 332 1.98 5.19 -33.37
CA ASP A 332 2.79 4.18 -32.67
C ASP A 332 3.29 4.58 -31.25
N GLU A 333 2.80 5.67 -30.64
CA GLU A 333 3.39 6.25 -29.43
C GLU A 333 2.76 5.80 -28.10
N ILE A 334 1.50 5.32 -28.09
CA ILE A 334 0.79 4.97 -26.85
C ILE A 334 0.37 3.49 -26.91
N GLU A 335 1.13 2.61 -26.25
CA GLU A 335 0.83 1.16 -26.19
C GLU A 335 0.02 0.77 -24.93
N THR A 336 -0.71 -0.34 -24.99
CA THR A 336 -1.25 -0.96 -23.77
C THR A 336 -0.09 -1.37 -22.84
N ARG A 337 -0.11 -1.06 -21.54
CA ARG A 337 1.01 -1.34 -20.60
C ARG A 337 0.68 -2.29 -19.45
N TYR A 338 -0.42 -3.02 -19.54
CA TYR A 338 -0.79 -4.08 -18.59
C TYR A 338 -1.12 -5.38 -19.31
N ASN A 339 -0.99 -6.49 -18.59
CA ASN A 339 -1.29 -7.82 -19.13
C ASN A 339 -2.79 -8.13 -19.10
N TYR A 340 -3.40 -8.01 -17.91
CA TYR A 340 -4.83 -8.23 -17.70
C TYR A 340 -5.45 -7.07 -16.92
N ALA A 341 -6.72 -6.78 -17.21
CA ALA A 341 -7.53 -5.88 -16.39
C ALA A 341 -7.81 -6.51 -15.02
N LEU A 342 -8.05 -7.83 -15.01
CA LEU A 342 -8.22 -8.62 -13.79
C LEU A 342 -7.35 -9.88 -13.83
N TYR A 343 -6.40 -9.99 -12.91
CA TYR A 343 -5.63 -11.20 -12.67
C TYR A 343 -6.09 -11.90 -11.39
N LEU A 344 -6.42 -13.18 -11.50
CA LEU A 344 -6.76 -14.05 -10.38
C LEU A 344 -5.76 -15.20 -10.31
N GLU A 345 -4.97 -15.24 -9.24
CA GLU A 345 -4.10 -16.38 -8.98
C GLU A 345 -4.94 -17.65 -8.72
N LYS A 346 -4.57 -18.76 -9.34
CA LYS A 346 -5.23 -20.06 -9.14
C LYS A 346 -4.25 -21.22 -8.99
N GLU A 347 -3.01 -21.05 -9.42
CA GLU A 347 -2.02 -22.13 -9.46
C GLU A 347 -1.33 -22.28 -8.10
N ARG A 348 -1.00 -21.15 -7.47
CA ARG A 348 -0.33 -21.13 -6.16
C ARG A 348 -1.32 -21.20 -5.00
N GLN A 349 -0.97 -21.98 -3.98
CA GLN A 349 -1.74 -22.12 -2.76
C GLN A 349 -1.16 -21.24 -1.64
N PRO A 350 -2.01 -20.72 -0.74
CA PRO A 350 -3.47 -20.84 -0.71
C PRO A 350 -4.14 -19.90 -1.74
N ALA A 351 -4.87 -20.46 -2.70
CA ALA A 351 -5.49 -19.68 -3.77
C ALA A 351 -6.76 -18.95 -3.28
N PRO A 352 -7.08 -17.74 -3.79
CA PRO A 352 -8.31 -17.04 -3.47
C PRO A 352 -9.56 -17.87 -3.80
N VAL A 353 -10.61 -17.76 -2.96
CA VAL A 353 -11.85 -18.53 -3.09
C VAL A 353 -13.09 -17.63 -3.04
N ASN A 354 -14.18 -18.07 -3.68
CA ASN A 354 -15.46 -17.34 -3.72
C ASN A 354 -15.31 -15.89 -4.24
N ILE A 355 -14.57 -15.71 -5.33
CA ILE A 355 -14.43 -14.44 -6.03
C ILE A 355 -15.56 -14.32 -7.05
N LYS A 356 -16.32 -13.23 -6.98
CA LYS A 356 -17.42 -12.93 -7.91
C LYS A 356 -17.13 -11.64 -8.65
N VAL A 357 -17.27 -11.67 -9.97
CA VAL A 357 -16.98 -10.54 -10.86
C VAL A 357 -18.21 -10.30 -11.70
N VAL A 358 -18.89 -9.18 -11.53
CA VAL A 358 -20.18 -8.92 -12.21
C VAL A 358 -20.29 -7.46 -12.64
N ASN A 359 -20.92 -7.18 -13.78
CA ASN A 359 -21.22 -5.81 -14.22
C ASN A 359 -20.00 -4.86 -14.26
N ASN A 360 -18.82 -5.34 -14.62
CA ASN A 360 -17.64 -4.49 -14.82
C ASN A 360 -17.42 -4.21 -16.31
N HIS A 361 -16.82 -3.07 -16.63
CA HIS A 361 -16.35 -2.75 -17.98
C HIS A 361 -14.83 -2.77 -17.99
N PHE A 362 -14.25 -3.85 -18.51
CA PHE A 362 -12.80 -4.05 -18.53
C PHE A 362 -12.30 -4.10 -19.96
N GLU A 363 -11.53 -3.08 -20.36
CA GLU A 363 -10.82 -3.11 -21.62
C GLU A 363 -9.62 -4.08 -21.54
N PRO A 364 -9.36 -4.85 -22.62
CA PRO A 364 -8.33 -5.89 -22.60
C PRO A 364 -6.92 -5.30 -22.49
N GLY A 365 -6.06 -6.00 -21.74
CA GLY A 365 -4.62 -5.79 -21.73
C GLY A 365 -3.91 -6.59 -22.82
N LYS A 366 -2.57 -6.64 -22.79
CA LYS A 366 -1.72 -7.38 -23.75
C LYS A 366 -2.09 -8.87 -23.86
N LYS A 367 -2.61 -9.46 -22.77
CA LYS A 367 -2.96 -10.89 -22.69
C LYS A 367 -4.48 -11.13 -22.59
N GLY A 368 -5.29 -10.07 -22.61
CA GLY A 368 -6.76 -10.15 -22.56
C GLY A 368 -7.36 -9.43 -21.35
N VAL A 369 -8.65 -9.67 -21.10
CA VAL A 369 -9.37 -9.07 -19.96
C VAL A 369 -8.99 -9.73 -18.65
N SER A 370 -8.95 -11.07 -18.62
CA SER A 370 -8.58 -11.85 -17.45
C SER A 370 -7.83 -13.12 -17.83
N ASN A 371 -7.02 -13.65 -16.90
CA ASN A 371 -6.30 -14.92 -17.05
C ASN A 371 -7.21 -16.14 -16.81
N VAL A 372 -8.48 -15.92 -16.46
CA VAL A 372 -9.49 -16.94 -16.22
C VAL A 372 -10.80 -16.52 -16.88
N ASP A 373 -11.66 -17.50 -17.16
CA ASP A 373 -13.03 -17.19 -17.60
C ASP A 373 -13.80 -16.49 -16.47
N LEU A 374 -14.48 -15.40 -16.83
CA LEU A 374 -15.36 -14.64 -15.95
C LEU A 374 -16.80 -15.07 -16.25
N GLU A 375 -17.45 -15.76 -15.30
CA GLU A 375 -18.84 -16.20 -15.40
C GLU A 375 -19.85 -15.08 -15.13
#